data_AF-A0A484GT91-F1
#
_entry.id   AF-A0A484GT91-F1
#
_cell.length_a   1.000
_cell.length_b   1.000
_cell.length_c   1.000
_cell.angle_alpha   90.00
_cell.angle_beta   90.00
_cell.angle_gamma   90.00
#
_symmetry.space_group_name_H-M   'P 1'
#
loop_
_entity.id
_entity.type
_entity.pdbx_description
1 polymer ?
#
loop_
_entity_poly.entity_id
_entity_poly.type
_entity_poly.pdbx_seq_one_letter_code
_entity_poly.pdbx_strand_id
1 'polypeptide(L)'
;KLQTDHTPAHLALLDEISTCYQLLHPQVLQLLVKLFDTEHSQLDVMEQLESKKTLLDRMVHLLSRGYALPMVSYIRKCLEKLDTDISLIRHFVTEVLNIITPPYTSDFVQLFLPILENDSIAGTIKTEGEHDPVTEFIAHCKANFILVN
;
A
#
# COMPACT_ATOMS: atom_id res chain seq x y z
N LYS A 1 -8.10 -24.14 -14.70
CA LYS A 1 -6.96 -23.59 -13.92
C LYS A 1 -6.86 -22.11 -14.25
N LEU A 2 -7.25 -21.25 -13.32
CA LEU A 2 -6.96 -19.82 -13.43
C LEU A 2 -5.43 -19.70 -13.37
N GLN A 3 -4.80 -19.20 -14.43
CA GLN A 3 -3.35 -18.98 -14.44
C GLN A 3 -3.03 -17.85 -13.47
N THR A 4 -2.39 -18.17 -12.35
CA THR A 4 -1.96 -17.24 -11.29
C THR A 4 -0.52 -16.76 -11.48
N ASP A 5 0.23 -17.31 -12.44
CA ASP A 5 1.67 -17.06 -12.61
C ASP A 5 2.02 -15.69 -13.21
N HIS A 6 1.02 -14.94 -13.69
CA HIS A 6 1.20 -13.63 -14.30
C HIS A 6 0.14 -12.66 -13.81
N THR A 7 0.51 -11.38 -13.62
CA THR A 7 -0.46 -10.30 -13.36
C THR A 7 -1.58 -10.41 -14.40
N PRO A 8 -2.85 -10.62 -13.98
CA PRO A 8 -3.95 -10.76 -14.91
C PRO A 8 -3.97 -9.59 -15.89
N ALA A 9 -4.09 -9.86 -17.19
CA ALA A 9 -3.99 -8.83 -18.24
C ALA A 9 -4.88 -7.60 -17.97
N HIS A 10 -6.07 -7.83 -17.39
CA HIS A 10 -6.99 -6.77 -16.99
C HIS A 10 -6.40 -5.80 -15.94
N LEU A 11 -5.58 -6.29 -15.01
CA LEU A 11 -4.92 -5.45 -14.02
C LEU A 11 -3.76 -4.66 -14.62
N ALA A 12 -3.03 -5.22 -15.60
CA ALA A 12 -2.03 -4.46 -16.35
C ALA A 12 -2.67 -3.31 -17.16
N LEU A 13 -3.89 -3.51 -17.69
CA LEU A 13 -4.64 -2.42 -18.33
C LEU A 13 -5.04 -1.32 -17.34
N LEU A 14 -5.32 -1.66 -16.07
CA LEU A 14 -5.57 -0.63 -15.04
C LEU A 14 -4.31 0.20 -14.76
N ASP A 15 -3.13 -0.41 -14.81
CA ASP A 15 -1.86 0.32 -14.66
C ASP A 15 -1.63 1.30 -15.81
N GLU A 16 -1.94 0.88 -17.04
CA GLU A 16 -1.87 1.76 -18.21
C GLU A 16 -2.88 2.91 -18.11
N ILE A 17 -4.13 2.63 -17.73
CA ILE A 17 -5.16 3.66 -17.51
C ILE A 17 -4.69 4.66 -16.43
N SER A 18 -4.14 4.15 -15.32
CA SER A 18 -3.62 4.99 -14.23
C SER A 18 -2.43 5.85 -14.67
N THR A 19 -1.64 5.37 -15.63
CA THR A 19 -0.51 6.10 -16.19
C THR A 19 -0.98 7.22 -17.13
N CYS A 20 -1.98 6.95 -17.98
CA CYS A 20 -2.41 7.89 -19.01
C CYS A 20 -3.50 8.88 -18.54
N TYR A 21 -4.33 8.53 -17.56
CA TYR A 21 -5.56 9.27 -17.27
C TYR A 21 -5.76 9.56 -15.77
N GLN A 22 -5.21 10.69 -15.29
CA GLN A 22 -5.31 11.11 -13.89
C GLN A 22 -6.76 11.29 -13.40
N LEU A 23 -7.67 11.75 -14.26
CA LEU A 23 -9.08 11.94 -13.92
C LEU A 23 -9.83 10.63 -13.64
N LEU A 24 -9.24 9.47 -13.98
CA LEU A 24 -9.81 8.15 -13.71
C LEU A 24 -9.25 7.51 -12.44
N HIS A 25 -8.25 8.12 -11.79
CA HIS A 25 -7.66 7.59 -10.55
C HIS A 25 -8.70 7.29 -9.45
N PRO A 26 -9.72 8.13 -9.19
CA PRO A 26 -10.75 7.81 -8.20
C PRO A 26 -11.52 6.53 -8.53
N GLN A 27 -11.87 6.32 -9.80
CA GLN A 27 -12.61 5.16 -10.29
C GLN A 27 -11.74 3.90 -10.26
N VAL A 28 -10.46 4.02 -10.61
CA VAL A 28 -9.50 2.91 -10.51
C VAL A 28 -9.35 2.49 -9.05
N LEU A 29 -9.12 3.44 -8.12
CA LEU A 29 -9.05 3.13 -6.69
C LEU A 29 -10.33 2.46 -6.21
N GLN A 30 -11.51 2.99 -6.57
CA GLN A 30 -12.80 2.41 -6.18
C GLN A 30 -12.93 0.95 -6.63
N LEU A 31 -12.50 0.64 -7.86
CA LEU A 31 -12.51 -0.71 -8.38
C LEU A 31 -11.52 -1.62 -7.62
N LEU A 32 -10.29 -1.16 -7.40
CA LEU A 32 -9.26 -1.93 -6.68
C LEU A 32 -9.70 -2.24 -5.25
N VAL A 33 -10.27 -1.25 -4.53
CA VAL A 33 -10.83 -1.43 -3.19
C VAL A 33 -11.98 -2.43 -3.21
N LYS A 34 -12.90 -2.30 -4.15
CA LYS A 34 -14.02 -3.24 -4.29
C LYS A 34 -13.53 -4.68 -4.50
N LEU A 35 -12.52 -4.88 -5.36
CA LEU A 35 -11.94 -6.20 -5.61
C LEU A 35 -11.20 -6.74 -4.38
N PHE A 36 -10.49 -5.87 -3.64
CA PHE A 36 -9.74 -6.24 -2.44
C PHE A 36 -10.66 -6.65 -1.28
N ASP A 37 -11.77 -5.94 -1.11
CA ASP A 37 -12.77 -6.20 -0.07
C ASP A 37 -13.68 -7.39 -0.41
N THR A 38 -13.67 -7.87 -1.66
CA THR A 38 -14.49 -9.02 -2.08
C THR A 38 -13.86 -10.34 -1.63
N GLU A 39 -14.64 -11.15 -0.89
CA GLU A 39 -14.25 -12.51 -0.56
C GLU A 39 -14.46 -13.46 -1.75
N HIS A 40 -13.40 -14.19 -2.10
CA HIS A 40 -13.42 -15.14 -3.20
C HIS A 40 -13.46 -16.57 -2.66
N SER A 41 -14.63 -17.00 -2.18
CA SER A 41 -14.83 -18.30 -1.51
C SER A 41 -14.48 -19.54 -2.34
N GLN A 42 -14.27 -19.39 -3.65
CA GLN A 42 -13.85 -20.46 -4.55
C GLN A 42 -12.33 -20.67 -4.60
N LEU A 43 -11.55 -19.70 -4.13
CA LEU A 43 -10.09 -19.75 -4.08
C LEU A 43 -9.64 -20.26 -2.72
N ASP A 44 -8.51 -20.95 -2.68
CA ASP A 44 -7.91 -21.31 -1.40
C ASP A 44 -7.33 -20.08 -0.67
N VAL A 45 -6.99 -20.22 0.62
CA VAL A 45 -6.51 -19.10 1.44
C VAL A 45 -5.22 -18.48 0.90
N MET A 46 -4.33 -19.29 0.33
CA MET A 46 -3.06 -18.81 -0.22
C MET A 46 -3.28 -18.06 -1.53
N GLU A 47 -4.12 -18.60 -2.43
CA GLU A 47 -4.55 -17.95 -3.66
C GLU A 47 -5.23 -16.60 -3.40
N GLN A 48 -6.08 -16.53 -2.37
CA GLN A 48 -6.71 -15.28 -1.94
C GLN A 48 -5.67 -14.26 -1.46
N LEU A 49 -4.69 -14.69 -0.67
CA LEU A 49 -3.63 -13.82 -0.16
C LEU A 49 -2.77 -13.26 -1.30
N GLU A 50 -2.32 -14.11 -2.23
CA GLU A 50 -1.52 -13.69 -3.39
C GLU A 50 -2.32 -12.79 -4.35
N SER A 51 -3.62 -13.06 -4.52
CA SER A 51 -4.52 -12.18 -5.28
C SER A 51 -4.61 -10.79 -4.63
N LYS A 52 -4.74 -10.72 -3.30
CA LYS A 52 -4.78 -9.45 -2.56
C LYS A 52 -3.45 -8.70 -2.63
N LYS A 53 -2.30 -9.38 -2.55
CA LYS A 53 -0.99 -8.75 -2.81
C LYS A 53 -0.91 -8.16 -4.21
N THR A 54 -1.35 -8.91 -5.22
CA THR A 54 -1.38 -8.43 -6.61
C THR A 54 -2.23 -7.16 -6.75
N LEU A 55 -3.35 -7.06 -6.04
CA LEU A 55 -4.18 -5.84 -6.01
C LEU A 55 -3.46 -4.68 -5.30
N LEU A 56 -2.76 -4.95 -4.18
CA LEU A 56 -1.95 -3.95 -3.49
C LEU A 56 -0.82 -3.43 -4.38
N ASP A 57 -0.20 -4.26 -5.21
CA ASP A 57 0.82 -3.79 -6.15
C ASP A 57 0.25 -2.78 -7.16
N ARG A 58 -1.00 -2.99 -7.61
CA ARG A 58 -1.70 -2.02 -8.49
C ARG A 58 -2.04 -0.74 -7.72
N MET A 59 -2.38 -0.86 -6.44
CA MET A 59 -2.58 0.29 -5.55
C MET A 59 -1.29 1.10 -5.36
N VAL A 60 -0.14 0.43 -5.20
CA VAL A 60 1.19 1.07 -5.12
C VAL A 60 1.55 1.73 -6.45
N HIS A 61 1.22 1.11 -7.58
CA HIS A 61 1.39 1.75 -8.89
C HIS A 61 0.56 3.04 -8.99
N LEU A 62 -0.72 3.01 -8.60
CA LEU A 62 -1.58 4.20 -8.58
C LEU A 62 -1.03 5.31 -7.65
N LEU A 63 -0.49 4.93 -6.48
CA LEU A 63 0.23 5.84 -5.59
C LEU A 63 1.42 6.50 -6.29
N SER A 64 2.22 5.72 -7.03
CA SER A 64 3.38 6.21 -7.79
C SER A 64 3.00 7.20 -8.92
N ARG A 65 1.73 7.20 -9.36
CA ARG A 65 1.19 8.15 -10.34
C ARG A 65 0.64 9.44 -9.72
N GLY A 66 0.83 9.63 -8.41
CA GLY A 66 0.47 10.87 -7.69
C GLY A 66 -0.84 10.79 -6.89
N TYR A 67 -1.51 9.63 -6.84
CA TYR A 67 -2.77 9.46 -6.11
C TYR A 67 -2.58 8.83 -4.72
N ALA A 68 -1.58 9.34 -3.98
CA ALA A 68 -1.10 8.74 -2.74
C ALA A 68 -2.05 8.89 -1.54
N LEU A 69 -2.56 10.09 -1.27
CA LEU A 69 -3.31 10.36 -0.03
C LEU A 69 -4.58 9.52 0.12
N PRO A 70 -5.44 9.40 -0.92
CA PRO A 70 -6.62 8.54 -0.83
C PRO A 70 -6.25 7.07 -0.61
N MET A 71 -5.13 6.63 -1.21
CA MET A 71 -4.64 5.26 -1.08
C MET A 71 -4.18 4.95 0.35
N VAL A 72 -3.29 5.78 0.90
CA VAL A 72 -2.80 5.60 2.28
C VAL A 72 -3.95 5.74 3.29
N SER A 73 -4.89 6.65 3.05
CA SER A 73 -6.09 6.77 3.89
C SER A 73 -6.94 5.50 3.91
N TYR A 74 -7.08 4.80 2.77
CA TYR A 74 -7.77 3.52 2.72
C TYR A 74 -7.04 2.44 3.52
N ILE A 75 -5.73 2.27 3.31
CA ILE A 75 -4.92 1.27 4.03
C ILE A 75 -4.94 1.53 5.55
N ARG A 76 -4.85 2.79 5.97
CA ARG A 76 -4.98 3.17 7.38
C ARG A 76 -6.34 2.75 7.96
N LYS A 77 -7.44 2.93 7.22
CA LYS A 77 -8.77 2.47 7.66
C LYS A 77 -8.85 0.95 7.80
N CYS A 78 -8.24 0.20 6.88
CA CYS A 78 -8.16 -1.26 6.99
C CYS A 78 -7.42 -1.71 8.25
N LEU A 79 -6.32 -1.01 8.58
CA LEU A 79 -5.59 -1.25 9.82
C LEU A 79 -6.42 -0.92 11.06
N GLU A 80 -7.11 0.23 11.08
CA GLU A 80 -7.94 0.68 12.22
C GLU A 80 -9.14 -0.24 12.46
N LYS A 81 -9.74 -0.79 11.40
CA LYS A 81 -10.87 -1.73 11.49
C LYS A 81 -10.49 -3.14 11.92
N LEU A 82 -9.20 -3.51 11.79
CA LEU A 82 -8.69 -4.86 12.08
C LEU A 82 -9.38 -5.96 11.25
N ASP A 83 -9.91 -5.62 10.08
CA ASP A 83 -10.61 -6.55 9.17
C ASP A 83 -9.73 -7.08 8.03
N THR A 84 -8.47 -6.63 7.98
CA THR A 84 -7.50 -7.01 6.96
C THR A 84 -6.29 -7.69 7.59
N ASP A 85 -5.79 -8.75 6.94
CA ASP A 85 -4.59 -9.46 7.38
C ASP A 85 -3.38 -8.52 7.48
N ILE A 86 -2.69 -8.54 8.62
CA ILE A 86 -1.54 -7.67 8.91
C ILE A 86 -0.41 -7.87 7.87
N SER A 87 -0.25 -9.07 7.33
CA SER A 87 0.76 -9.37 6.29
C SER A 87 0.51 -8.60 4.99
N LEU A 88 -0.75 -8.28 4.67
CA LEU A 88 -1.12 -7.47 3.50
C LEU A 88 -0.77 -6.00 3.72
N ILE A 89 -1.07 -5.47 4.91
CA ILE A 89 -0.69 -4.09 5.27
C ILE A 89 0.83 -3.95 5.24
N ARG A 90 1.55 -4.94 5.76
CA ARG A 90 3.01 -5.01 5.72
C ARG A 90 3.55 -5.04 4.29
N HIS A 91 2.99 -5.87 3.41
CA HIS A 91 3.35 -5.92 1.99
C HIS A 91 3.23 -4.54 1.35
N PHE A 92 2.08 -3.87 1.54
CA PHE A 92 1.88 -2.51 1.03
C PHE A 92 2.92 -1.52 1.54
N VAL A 93 3.19 -1.52 2.85
CA VAL A 93 4.17 -0.61 3.47
C VAL A 93 5.58 -0.84 2.92
N THR A 94 6.00 -2.10 2.78
CA THR A 94 7.30 -2.45 2.18
C THR A 94 7.40 -1.90 0.76
N GLU A 95 6.41 -2.15 -0.08
CA GLU A 95 6.43 -1.70 -1.47
C GLU A 95 6.41 -0.18 -1.60
N VAL A 96 5.64 0.52 -0.75
CA VAL A 96 5.65 1.99 -0.71
C VAL A 96 7.02 2.53 -0.30
N LEU A 97 7.61 2.01 0.77
CA LEU A 97 8.93 2.44 1.24
C LEU A 97 10.04 2.22 0.19
N ASN A 98 9.90 1.20 -0.66
CA ASN A 98 10.84 0.94 -1.75
C ASN A 98 10.78 1.97 -2.89
N ILE A 99 9.68 2.72 -3.04
CA ILE A 99 9.47 3.63 -4.18
C ILE A 99 9.40 5.11 -3.80
N ILE A 100 9.27 5.44 -2.52
CA ILE A 100 9.22 6.83 -2.05
C ILE A 100 10.60 7.29 -1.58
N THR A 101 10.86 8.58 -1.75
CA THR A 101 12.05 9.24 -1.21
C THR A 101 11.69 10.66 -0.74
N PRO A 102 12.49 11.26 0.18
CA PRO A 102 12.28 12.65 0.57
C PRO A 102 12.44 13.64 -0.60
N PRO A 103 11.85 14.85 -0.52
CA PRO A 103 11.07 15.38 0.60
C PRO A 103 9.62 14.86 0.63
N TYR A 104 9.11 14.58 1.82
CA TYR A 104 7.71 14.19 2.02
C TYR A 104 6.80 15.40 2.25
N THR A 105 5.51 15.27 1.98
CA THR A 105 4.51 16.28 2.36
C THR A 105 3.96 15.98 3.76
N SER A 106 3.52 17.02 4.49
CA SER A 106 2.93 16.84 5.84
C SER A 106 1.71 15.93 5.81
N ASP A 107 0.84 16.07 4.80
CA ASP A 107 -0.38 15.27 4.68
C ASP A 107 -0.05 13.77 4.52
N PHE A 108 0.99 13.46 3.73
CA PHE A 108 1.44 12.07 3.57
C PHE A 108 2.00 11.53 4.89
N VAL A 109 2.87 12.28 5.57
CA VAL A 109 3.45 11.89 6.85
C VAL A 109 2.37 11.65 7.91
N GLN A 110 1.38 12.54 8.03
CA GLN A 110 0.28 12.39 8.99
C GLN A 110 -0.58 11.13 8.75
N LEU A 111 -0.69 10.67 7.50
CA LEU A 111 -1.44 9.46 7.18
C LEU A 111 -0.58 8.19 7.29
N PHE A 112 0.69 8.24 6.86
CA PHE A 112 1.55 7.07 6.74
C PHE A 112 2.30 6.73 8.02
N LEU A 113 2.74 7.74 8.80
CA LEU A 113 3.50 7.52 10.03
C LEU A 113 2.74 6.66 11.07
N PRO A 114 1.44 6.88 11.34
CA PRO A 114 0.71 6.04 12.30
C PRO A 114 0.64 4.56 11.90
N ILE A 115 0.72 4.24 10.60
CA ILE A 115 0.78 2.85 10.12
C ILE A 115 2.13 2.22 10.51
N LEU A 116 3.22 2.99 10.41
CA LEU A 116 4.58 2.56 10.74
C LEU A 116 4.88 2.56 12.25
N GLU A 117 4.10 3.28 13.05
CA GLU A 117 4.19 3.20 14.52
C GLU A 117 3.57 1.92 15.09
N ASN A 118 2.85 1.15 14.27
CA ASN A 118 2.33 -0.16 14.66
C ASN A 118 3.43 -1.23 14.58
N ASP A 119 3.84 -1.76 15.73
CA ASP A 119 4.91 -2.75 15.84
C ASP A 119 4.66 -4.05 15.06
N SER A 120 3.39 -4.46 14.88
CA SER A 120 3.04 -5.66 14.12
C SER A 120 3.33 -5.53 12.61
N ILE A 121 3.50 -4.29 12.14
CA ILE A 121 3.89 -3.93 10.78
C ILE A 121 5.40 -3.69 10.78
N ALA A 122 5.85 -2.64 11.48
CA ALA A 122 7.22 -2.17 11.41
C ALA A 122 8.24 -3.20 11.89
N GLY A 123 7.97 -3.92 12.99
CA GLY A 123 8.95 -4.84 13.60
C GLY A 123 9.44 -5.96 12.67
N THR A 124 8.66 -6.29 11.64
CA THR A 124 8.99 -7.34 10.66
C THR A 124 9.54 -6.84 9.34
N ILE A 125 9.41 -5.54 9.05
CA ILE A 125 9.99 -4.91 7.85
C ILE A 125 11.44 -4.52 8.12
N LYS A 126 11.74 -4.12 9.37
CA LYS A 126 13.10 -3.77 9.79
C LYS A 126 14.08 -4.89 9.46
N THR A 127 15.02 -4.58 8.58
CA THR A 127 16.13 -5.47 8.26
C THR A 127 17.30 -5.22 9.20
N GLU A 128 17.96 -6.27 9.67
CA GLU A 128 19.23 -6.16 10.40
C GLU A 128 20.33 -5.70 9.42
N GLY A 129 20.62 -4.39 9.35
CA GLY A 129 21.60 -3.81 8.42
C GLY A 129 21.67 -2.28 8.44
N GLU A 130 22.53 -1.67 7.61
CA GLU A 130 22.76 -0.21 7.58
C GLU A 130 21.62 0.60 6.95
N HIS A 131 20.77 -0.02 6.13
CA HIS A 131 19.66 0.64 5.44
C HIS A 131 18.31 0.01 5.81
N ASP A 132 17.77 0.42 6.95
CA ASP A 132 16.40 0.09 7.36
C ASP A 132 15.44 1.21 6.92
N PRO A 133 14.61 0.99 5.88
CA PRO A 133 13.76 2.04 5.30
C PRO A 133 12.72 2.57 6.28
N VAL A 134 12.29 1.75 7.26
CA VAL A 134 11.35 2.18 8.30
C VAL A 134 12.01 3.18 9.23
N THR A 135 13.20 2.85 9.74
CA THR A 135 13.95 3.74 10.63
C THR A 135 14.37 5.03 9.91
N GLU A 136 14.78 4.96 8.64
CA GLU A 136 15.10 6.13 7.83
C GLU A 136 13.89 7.06 7.66
N PHE A 137 12.71 6.51 7.33
CA PHE A 137 11.48 7.28 7.21
C PHE A 137 11.11 7.98 8.53
N ILE A 138 11.12 7.23 9.64
CA ILE A 138 10.78 7.78 10.97
C ILE A 138 11.79 8.85 11.40
N ALA A 139 13.09 8.62 11.18
CA ALA A 139 14.13 9.61 11.48
C ALA A 139 13.95 10.89 10.67
N HIS A 140 13.64 10.76 9.37
CA HIS A 140 13.32 11.91 8.52
C HIS A 140 12.09 12.66 9.03
N CYS A 141 11.02 11.96 9.42
CA CYS A 141 9.81 12.58 9.96
C CYS A 141 10.11 13.39 11.23
N LYS A 142 10.87 12.83 12.18
CA LYS A 142 11.25 13.50 13.43
C LYS A 142 12.12 14.74 13.21
N ALA A 143 12.98 14.72 12.20
CA ALA A 143 13.88 15.84 11.89
C ALA A 143 13.18 17.00 11.19
N ASN A 144 12.13 16.73 10.40
CA ASN A 144 11.55 17.71 9.47
C ASN A 144 10.11 18.13 9.80
N PHE A 145 9.41 17.40 10.67
CA PHE A 145 8.01 17.67 11.02
C PHE A 145 7.84 17.82 12.53
N ILE A 146 7.17 18.89 12.95
CA ILE A 146 6.64 19.00 14.30
C ILE A 146 5.36 18.17 14.32
N LEU A 147 5.45 16.94 14.82
CA LEU A 147 4.28 16.08 14.99
C LEU A 147 3.38 16.69 16.06
N VAL A 148 2.26 17.27 15.64
CA VAL A 148 1.21 17.73 16.54
C VAL A 148 0.31 16.53 16.80
N ASN A 149 0.35 16.01 18.03
CA ASN A 149 -0.52 14.95 18.52
C ASN A 149 -1.99 15.37 18.55
#